data_AF-A0A357NCP1-F1
#
_entry.id   AF-A0A357NCP1-F1
#
_cell.length_a   1.000
_cell.length_b   1.000
_cell.length_c   1.000
_cell.angle_alpha   90.00
_cell.angle_beta   90.00
_cell.angle_gamma   90.00
#
_symmetry.space_group_name_H-M   'P 1'
#
loop_
_entity.id
_entity.type
_entity.pdbx_description
1 polymer ?
#
loop_
_entity_poly.entity_id
_entity_poly.type
_entity_poly.pdbx_seq_one_letter_code
_entity_poly.pdbx_strand_id
1 'polypeptide(L)'
;MVLLGGTAVAAEDKQEDFYTLPEVVVTAPAATDPLTVETDPKAPRQPVPAADGGGYLKNIPGFSATRKGGTAGDPLFRGLGGTRLN
;
A
#
# COMPACT_ATOMS: atom_id res chain seq x y z
N MET A 1 -18.45 -65.77 -13.41
CA MET A 1 -19.34 -64.59 -13.39
C MET A 1 -19.44 -64.09 -11.96
N VAL A 2 -18.63 -63.09 -11.60
CA VAL A 2 -18.99 -61.93 -10.77
C VAL A 2 -17.91 -60.88 -11.08
N LEU A 3 -18.32 -59.79 -11.75
CA LEU A 3 -17.54 -58.56 -11.87
C LEU A 3 -17.72 -57.77 -10.58
N LEU A 4 -16.63 -57.33 -9.94
CA LEU A 4 -16.65 -56.16 -9.05
C LEU A 4 -15.76 -55.09 -9.68
N GLY A 5 -16.41 -54.11 -10.30
CA GLY A 5 -15.77 -52.93 -10.89
C GLY A 5 -15.26 -51.99 -9.81
N GLY A 6 -13.96 -51.71 -9.85
CA GLY A 6 -13.37 -50.59 -9.12
C GLY A 6 -13.73 -49.28 -9.83
N THR A 7 -14.45 -48.41 -9.14
CA THR A 7 -14.65 -47.02 -9.57
C THR A 7 -13.32 -46.28 -9.40
N ALA A 8 -12.62 -46.03 -10.51
CA ALA A 8 -11.53 -45.07 -10.53
C ALA A 8 -12.12 -43.66 -10.39
N VAL A 9 -11.83 -43.00 -9.26
CA VAL A 9 -12.01 -41.55 -9.14
C VAL A 9 -10.95 -40.91 -10.01
N ALA A 10 -11.37 -40.34 -11.14
CA ALA A 10 -10.51 -39.48 -11.94
C ALA A 10 -10.21 -38.23 -11.09
N ALA A 11 -8.96 -38.11 -10.62
CA ALA A 11 -8.46 -36.85 -10.08
C ALA A 11 -8.37 -35.87 -11.25
N GLU A 12 -9.23 -34.85 -11.26
CA GLU A 12 -9.08 -33.71 -12.15
C GLU A 12 -7.81 -32.95 -11.75
N ASP A 13 -6.78 -33.00 -12.60
CA ASP A 13 -5.61 -32.13 -12.50
C ASP A 13 -6.10 -30.68 -12.71
N LYS A 14 -6.32 -29.95 -11.62
CA LYS A 14 -6.52 -28.50 -11.67
C LYS A 14 -5.21 -27.87 -12.09
N GLN A 15 -5.13 -27.50 -13.35
CA GLN A 15 -4.05 -26.70 -13.89
C GLN A 15 -4.19 -25.28 -13.32
N GLU A 16 -3.48 -25.00 -12.23
CA GLU A 16 -3.40 -23.67 -11.65
C GLU A 16 -2.57 -22.79 -12.58
N ASP A 17 -3.23 -21.93 -13.36
CA ASP A 17 -2.56 -20.94 -14.20
C ASP A 17 -1.92 -19.86 -13.31
N PHE A 18 -0.61 -19.92 -13.15
CA PHE A 18 0.15 -18.89 -12.43
C PHE A 18 0.45 -17.70 -13.34
N TYR A 19 -0.12 -16.54 -13.00
CA TYR A 19 0.24 -15.28 -13.64
C TYR A 19 1.40 -14.61 -12.91
N THR A 20 2.51 -14.39 -13.61
CA THR A 20 3.63 -13.56 -13.10
C THR A 20 3.35 -12.08 -13.36
N LEU A 21 3.32 -11.28 -12.29
CA LEU A 21 3.16 -9.83 -12.37
C LEU A 21 4.53 -9.12 -12.47
N PRO A 22 4.60 -7.93 -13.08
CA PRO A 22 5.80 -7.10 -13.04
C PRO A 22 6.12 -6.65 -11.59
N GLU A 23 7.40 -6.49 -11.29
CA GLU A 23 7.87 -5.99 -9.99
C GLU A 23 7.47 -4.52 -9.77
N VAL A 24 7.10 -4.18 -8.55
CA VAL A 24 6.76 -2.80 -8.13
C VAL A 24 7.54 -2.45 -6.88
N VAL A 25 8.21 -1.29 -6.90
CA VAL A 25 8.91 -0.75 -5.73
C VAL A 25 7.92 0.06 -4.88
N VAL A 26 7.72 -0.35 -3.63
CA VAL A 26 6.91 0.38 -2.66
C VAL A 26 7.80 1.38 -1.93
N THR A 27 7.55 2.67 -2.14
CA THR A 27 8.30 3.75 -1.47
C THR A 27 7.57 4.35 -0.27
N ALA A 28 6.29 4.01 -0.11
CA ALA A 28 5.48 4.47 1.01
C ALA A 28 5.85 3.75 2.31
N PRO A 29 5.83 4.44 3.47
CA PRO A 29 6.06 3.79 4.76
C PRO A 29 4.92 2.82 5.08
N ALA A 30 5.30 1.68 5.64
CA ALA A 30 4.36 0.70 6.17
C ALA A 30 3.86 1.12 7.57
N ALA A 31 2.65 0.69 7.92
CA ALA A 31 2.15 0.86 9.28
C ALA A 31 2.89 -0.10 10.23
N THR A 32 3.34 0.42 11.37
CA THR A 32 3.99 -0.37 12.43
C THR A 32 2.95 -1.17 13.21
N ASP A 33 1.76 -0.58 13.42
CA ASP A 33 0.59 -1.20 14.06
C ASP A 33 -0.70 -0.77 13.33
N PRO A 34 -1.87 -1.42 13.56
CA PRO A 34 -3.12 -1.16 12.83
C PRO A 34 -3.62 0.29 12.77
N LEU A 35 -3.07 1.22 13.57
CA LEU A 35 -3.37 2.65 13.53
C LEU A 35 -2.12 3.53 13.71
N THR A 36 -0.92 2.95 13.65
CA THR A 36 0.34 3.65 13.94
C THR A 36 1.26 3.55 12.75
N VAL A 37 1.75 4.70 12.29
CA VAL A 37 2.81 4.79 11.27
C VAL A 37 3.95 5.58 11.87
N GLU A 38 5.11 4.93 12.02
CA GLU A 38 6.33 5.60 12.48
C GLU A 38 7.29 5.81 11.31
N THR A 39 7.86 7.01 11.19
CA THR A 39 8.79 7.34 10.10
C THR A 39 9.88 8.28 10.60
N ASP A 40 11.13 8.07 10.17
CA ASP A 40 12.22 9.01 10.44
C ASP A 40 12.24 10.12 9.38
N PRO A 41 11.93 11.38 9.76
CA PRO A 41 11.86 12.44 8.78
C PRO A 41 13.17 12.82 8.11
N LYS A 42 14.30 12.42 8.70
CA LYS A 42 15.64 12.71 8.17
C LYS A 42 16.15 11.63 7.22
N ALA A 43 15.53 10.45 7.23
CA ALA A 43 15.89 9.37 6.32
C ALA A 43 15.64 9.81 4.85
N PRO A 44 16.57 9.51 3.92
CA PRO A 44 16.38 9.74 2.49
C PRO A 44 15.14 9.04 1.94
N ARG A 45 14.44 9.67 0.99
CA ARG A 45 13.14 9.21 0.49
C ARG A 45 13.06 9.32 -1.02
N GLN A 46 12.18 8.51 -1.59
CA GLN A 46 11.74 8.64 -2.97
C GLN A 46 10.24 8.92 -3.00
N PRO A 47 9.78 9.95 -3.72
CA PRO A 47 10.53 10.96 -4.50
C PRO A 47 11.45 11.83 -3.62
N VAL A 48 12.32 12.63 -4.25
CA VAL A 48 13.30 13.51 -3.55
C VAL A 48 12.69 14.22 -2.34
N PRO A 49 13.49 14.46 -1.27
CA PRO A 49 12.98 14.88 0.03
C PRO A 49 12.03 16.07 -0.06
N ALA A 50 10.95 15.98 0.72
CA ALA A 50 9.94 17.03 0.77
C ALA A 50 10.56 18.36 1.21
N ALA A 51 10.17 19.44 0.56
CA ALA A 51 10.61 20.80 0.91
C ALA A 51 10.03 21.27 2.26
N ASP A 52 8.95 20.66 2.73
CA ASP A 52 8.25 21.00 3.96
C ASP A 52 7.46 19.81 4.54
N GLY A 53 6.81 20.02 5.69
CA GLY A 53 6.00 18.99 6.34
C GLY A 53 4.76 18.56 5.55
N GLY A 54 4.14 19.46 4.79
CA GLY A 54 2.97 19.11 3.96
C GLY A 54 3.33 18.15 2.82
N GLY A 55 4.42 18.44 2.11
CA GLY A 55 4.97 17.55 1.09
C GLY A 55 5.45 16.22 1.66
N TYR A 56 5.94 16.23 2.90
CA TYR A 56 6.35 15.03 3.60
C TYR A 56 5.17 14.09 3.88
N LEU A 57 4.11 14.64 4.50
CA LEU A 57 2.95 13.87 4.91
C LEU A 57 2.19 13.29 3.73
N LYS A 58 2.19 13.96 2.58
CA LYS A 58 1.54 13.48 1.35
C LYS A 58 2.00 12.08 0.89
N ASN A 59 3.21 11.66 1.25
CA ASN A 59 3.74 10.34 0.89
C ASN A 59 3.36 9.23 1.89
N ILE A 60 2.67 9.57 2.99
CA ILE A 60 2.16 8.60 3.96
C ILE A 60 0.72 8.20 3.56
N PRO A 61 0.38 6.90 3.53
CA PRO A 61 -0.98 6.46 3.22
C PRO A 61 -2.05 7.12 4.10
N GLY A 62 -3.16 7.53 3.48
CA GLY A 62 -4.27 8.21 4.15
C GLY A 62 -4.14 9.74 4.24
N PHE A 63 -2.96 10.28 3.91
CA PHE A 63 -2.77 11.71 3.72
C PHE A 63 -2.97 12.12 2.26
N SER A 64 -3.54 13.30 2.08
CA SER A 64 -3.51 14.06 0.83
C SER A 64 -3.09 15.50 1.15
N ALA A 65 -2.90 16.33 0.14
CA ALA A 65 -2.54 17.74 0.35
C ALA A 65 -3.30 18.65 -0.62
N THR A 66 -3.81 19.75 -0.11
CA THR A 66 -4.38 20.82 -0.94
C THR A 66 -3.24 21.54 -1.66
N ARG A 67 -3.34 21.67 -2.99
CA ARG A 67 -2.30 22.35 -3.77
C ARG A 67 -2.33 23.85 -3.51
N LYS A 68 -1.25 24.39 -2.93
CA LYS A 68 -1.00 25.85 -2.81
C LYS A 68 0.09 26.37 -3.76
N GLY A 69 0.72 25.46 -4.52
CA GLY A 69 1.86 25.78 -5.39
C GLY A 69 2.86 24.61 -5.40
N GLY A 70 4.15 24.94 -5.34
CA GLY A 70 5.24 23.96 -5.22
C GLY A 70 5.51 23.47 -3.80
N THR A 71 5.18 24.28 -2.79
CA THR A 71 5.37 24.01 -1.36
C THR A 71 4.20 24.60 -0.54
N ALA A 72 4.20 24.38 0.77
CA ALA A 72 3.22 24.86 1.74
C ALA A 72 1.78 24.44 1.44
N GLY A 73 1.60 23.22 0.90
CA GLY A 73 0.28 22.63 0.74
C GLY A 73 -0.28 22.16 2.08
N ASP A 74 -1.56 22.41 2.33
CA ASP A 74 -2.22 22.01 3.58
C ASP A 74 -2.49 20.50 3.58
N PRO A 75 -1.93 19.72 4.52
CA PRO A 75 -2.16 18.29 4.60
C PRO A 75 -3.59 18.00 5.08
N LEU A 76 -4.19 16.95 4.53
CA LEU A 76 -5.48 16.41 4.91
C LEU A 76 -5.31 14.94 5.27
N PHE A 77 -5.76 14.52 6.44
CA PHE A 77 -5.81 13.11 6.83
C PHE A 77 -7.24 12.62 6.73
N ARG A 78 -7.49 11.66 5.83
CA ARG A 78 -8.85 11.13 5.59
C ARG A 78 -9.91 12.24 5.35
N GLY A 79 -9.49 13.36 4.72
CA GLY A 79 -10.34 14.53 4.44
C GLY A 79 -10.41 15.59 5.55
N LEU A 80 -9.79 15.36 6.71
CA LEU A 80 -9.72 16.33 7.81
C LEU A 80 -8.43 17.14 7.73
N GLY A 81 -8.53 18.46 7.89
CA GLY A 81 -7.38 19.38 7.82
C GLY A 81 -7.38 20.42 8.93
N GLY A 82 -6.24 21.12 9.06
CA GLY A 82 -6.03 22.16 10.07
C GLY A 82 -6.02 21.57 11.49
N THR A 83 -6.74 22.19 12.41
CA THR A 83 -6.83 21.79 13.84
C THR A 83 -7.49 20.43 14.09
N ARG A 84 -7.94 19.76 13.02
CA ARG A 84 -8.57 18.44 13.05
C ARG A 84 -7.58 17.31 12.71
N LEU A 85 -6.32 17.63 12.47
CA LEU A 85 -5.25 16.64 12.39
C LEU A 85 -4.85 16.25 13.81
N ASN A 86 -5.06 14.98 14.16
CA ASN A 86 -4.83 14.41 15.47
C ASN A 86 -4.04 13.11 15.38
#